data_AF-A0A926BGB6-F1
#
_entry.id   AF-A0A926BGB6-F1
#
_cell.length_a   1.000
_cell.length_b   1.000
_cell.length_c   1.000
_cell.angle_alpha   90.00
_cell.angle_beta   90.00
_cell.angle_gamma   90.00
#
_symmetry.space_group_name_H-M   'P 1'
#
loop_
_entity.id
_entity.type
_entity.pdbx_description
1 polymer ?
#
loop_
_entity_poly.entity_id
_entity_poly.type
_entity_poly.pdbx_seq_one_letter_code
_entity_poly.pdbx_strand_id
1 'polypeptide(L)'
;MNDWENLLGEHCMEDADDSGMAVSSPQKNAEDAQRRKRFDAGLKRIFTDGFLIPSRSPQRDLLRAIVENDAWFVAVKPDGSVDPAFVGERKYPPAIDARDSPPSTGKNKERRKQGKGGLLLSIYATAPERPTVQWDGRSLVRALREDIAGLLLHPANESPQELGREFFADLFALTESFDLEEMLIAPGPDQIVRLNRATWLVEIQDGNLYSRATFEHGSLVHVFTHRDRVGSQSADVVAMNGEQLFRMVATNDAVDGIAVNVGSQLGREGDALNGLVLSPGFVHRLLDGEDIRPGAQPLPARNRAEVELWLRFRHFPQAEHEWVETPTPERILVRVAAPQASEWRTQETLNAQCRVEGPTWSPVFTIASPYEKNSANSSEPPTETFDGGQTRILCAGLLAKELNADASGGGNTKHWWRVGRWFLLGRYMNDADRALARHRLALATELAKCLPPDADQIPRSALLTVEGAAFLRRWQHASSRSWIEATLQQADRFTKRWVWL
;
A
#
# COMPACT_ATOMS: atom_id res chain seq x y z
N MET A 1 22.24 -6.63 9.37
CA MET A 1 21.36 -7.28 8.37
C MET A 1 20.27 -7.92 9.20
N ASN A 2 19.04 -7.43 9.08
CA ASN A 2 18.01 -7.71 10.08
C ASN A 2 17.46 -9.13 9.87
N ASP A 3 17.48 -9.99 10.89
CA ASP A 3 17.07 -11.41 10.80
C ASP A 3 15.67 -11.65 10.17
N TRP A 4 14.79 -10.64 10.18
CA TRP A 4 13.46 -10.75 9.55
C TRP A 4 13.46 -10.49 8.04
N GLU A 5 14.47 -9.79 7.50
CA GLU A 5 14.67 -9.63 6.05
C GLU A 5 15.02 -10.99 5.41
N ASN A 6 15.74 -11.85 6.13
CA ASN A 6 15.99 -13.23 5.71
C ASN A 6 14.70 -14.05 5.70
N LEU A 7 13.77 -13.86 6.63
CA LEU A 7 12.44 -14.50 6.56
C LEU A 7 11.56 -14.03 5.41
N LEU A 8 11.84 -12.84 4.84
CA LEU A 8 11.23 -12.39 3.59
C LEU A 8 11.95 -12.97 2.36
N GLY A 9 13.28 -13.18 2.44
CA GLY A 9 14.10 -13.65 1.33
C GLY A 9 14.22 -15.18 1.17
N GLU A 10 14.36 -15.93 2.26
CA GLU A 10 14.69 -17.36 2.26
C GLU A 10 13.52 -18.21 1.75
N HIS A 11 12.27 -17.96 2.16
CA HIS A 11 11.12 -18.74 1.69
C HIS A 11 10.50 -18.28 0.35
N CYS A 12 10.94 -17.15 -0.20
CA CYS A 12 10.66 -16.80 -1.60
C CYS A 12 11.65 -17.45 -2.58
N MET A 13 12.74 -18.04 -2.08
CA MET A 13 13.83 -18.59 -2.90
C MET A 13 14.15 -20.07 -2.60
N GLU A 14 13.51 -20.72 -1.62
CA GLU A 14 13.80 -22.12 -1.27
C GLU A 14 13.29 -23.18 -2.27
N ASP A 15 12.63 -22.79 -3.36
CA ASP A 15 12.46 -23.65 -4.55
C ASP A 15 13.56 -23.42 -5.62
N ALA A 16 14.60 -22.65 -5.29
CA ALA A 16 15.65 -22.25 -6.21
C ALA A 16 17.05 -22.39 -5.60
N ASP A 17 17.41 -23.57 -5.11
CA ASP A 17 18.83 -23.95 -5.10
C ASP A 17 19.03 -25.48 -5.07
N ASP A 18 19.17 -26.06 -6.26
CA ASP A 18 20.11 -27.16 -6.46
C ASP A 18 20.98 -26.87 -7.70
N SER A 19 22.13 -26.29 -7.40
CA SER A 19 23.41 -26.34 -8.12
C SER A 19 23.49 -26.07 -9.64
N GLY A 20 24.07 -24.91 -9.98
CA GLY A 20 25.10 -24.81 -11.02
C GLY A 20 24.67 -24.40 -12.44
N MET A 21 25.15 -23.22 -12.86
CA MET A 21 24.87 -22.48 -14.10
C MET A 21 23.57 -21.68 -14.08
N ALA A 22 23.71 -20.35 -14.16
CA ALA A 22 22.62 -19.41 -14.39
C ALA A 22 21.98 -19.66 -15.77
N VAL A 23 21.16 -20.69 -15.86
CA VAL A 23 20.18 -20.88 -16.92
C VAL A 23 18.92 -20.21 -16.40
N SER A 24 18.62 -19.01 -16.91
CA SER A 24 17.34 -18.37 -16.63
C SER A 24 16.22 -19.36 -16.95
N SER A 25 15.33 -19.59 -15.99
CA SER A 25 14.27 -20.59 -16.16
C SER A 25 13.43 -20.26 -17.40
N PRO A 26 12.96 -21.27 -18.16
CA PRO A 26 12.13 -21.05 -19.36
C PRO A 26 10.90 -20.16 -19.09
N GLN A 27 10.36 -20.20 -17.87
CA GLN A 27 9.28 -19.32 -17.40
C GLN A 27 9.74 -17.87 -17.23
N LYS A 28 10.86 -17.61 -16.56
CA LYS A 28 11.40 -16.24 -16.41
C LYS A 28 11.76 -15.64 -17.77
N ASN A 29 12.32 -16.44 -18.68
CA ASN A 29 12.57 -16.03 -20.07
C ASN A 29 11.29 -15.78 -20.86
N ALA A 30 10.23 -16.55 -20.62
CA ALA A 30 8.95 -16.38 -21.30
C ALA A 30 8.21 -15.14 -20.78
N GLU A 31 8.24 -14.87 -19.47
CA GLU A 31 7.72 -13.67 -18.86
C GLU A 31 8.49 -12.42 -19.30
N ASP A 32 9.82 -12.46 -19.29
CA ASP A 32 10.67 -11.39 -19.81
C ASP A 32 10.43 -11.16 -21.31
N ALA A 33 10.23 -12.23 -22.10
CA ALA A 33 9.90 -12.12 -23.52
C ALA A 33 8.49 -11.56 -23.75
N GLN A 34 7.52 -11.89 -22.89
CA GLN A 34 6.15 -11.39 -22.97
C GLN A 34 6.08 -9.93 -22.50
N ARG A 35 6.86 -9.54 -21.48
CA ARG A 35 7.07 -8.16 -21.02
C ARG A 35 7.76 -7.32 -22.09
N ARG A 36 8.85 -7.81 -22.69
CA ARG A 36 9.51 -7.19 -23.85
C ARG A 36 8.54 -7.01 -25.01
N LYS A 37 7.73 -8.02 -25.35
CA LYS A 37 6.69 -7.89 -26.38
C LYS A 37 5.65 -6.84 -26.04
N ARG A 38 5.23 -6.69 -24.78
CA ARG A 38 4.27 -5.66 -24.36
C ARG A 38 4.89 -4.26 -24.33
N PHE A 39 6.16 -4.15 -23.94
CA PHE A 39 6.91 -2.90 -23.98
C PHE A 39 7.19 -2.46 -25.42
N ASP A 40 7.67 -3.37 -26.28
CA ASP A 40 7.84 -3.11 -27.71
C ASP A 40 6.50 -2.81 -28.36
N ALA A 41 5.41 -3.49 -27.96
CA ALA A 41 4.06 -3.13 -28.40
C ALA A 41 3.59 -1.79 -27.82
N GLY A 42 4.00 -1.42 -26.61
CA GLY A 42 3.67 -0.17 -25.94
C GLY A 42 4.39 1.02 -26.56
N LEU A 43 5.71 0.94 -26.74
CA LEU A 43 6.52 1.88 -27.49
C LEU A 43 6.04 1.97 -28.95
N LYS A 44 5.84 0.84 -29.62
CA LYS A 44 5.28 0.81 -30.98
C LYS A 44 3.90 1.45 -31.01
N ARG A 45 3.03 1.22 -30.02
CA ARG A 45 1.70 1.87 -29.96
C ARG A 45 1.80 3.38 -29.68
N ILE A 46 2.74 3.81 -28.83
CA ILE A 46 3.05 5.23 -28.58
C ILE A 46 3.62 5.90 -29.83
N PHE A 47 4.43 5.20 -30.63
CA PHE A 47 5.16 5.76 -31.78
C PHE A 47 4.49 5.53 -33.16
N THR A 48 3.65 4.50 -33.35
CA THR A 48 3.00 4.16 -34.64
C THR A 48 1.47 4.30 -34.64
N ASP A 49 0.77 3.96 -33.55
CA ASP A 49 -0.69 3.90 -33.51
C ASP A 49 -1.25 4.86 -32.47
N GLY A 50 -1.40 6.13 -32.85
CA GLY A 50 -1.86 7.20 -31.97
C GLY A 50 -3.27 7.07 -31.36
N PHE A 51 -3.85 5.88 -31.15
CA PHE A 51 -5.08 5.66 -30.36
C PHE A 51 -5.27 4.19 -29.95
N LEU A 52 -5.83 3.96 -28.75
CA LEU A 52 -6.69 2.82 -28.30
C LEU A 52 -6.45 2.34 -26.84
N ILE A 53 -5.86 3.17 -25.98
CA ILE A 53 -6.23 3.24 -24.56
C ILE A 53 -6.66 4.69 -24.35
N PRO A 54 -7.71 5.03 -23.57
CA PRO A 54 -8.04 6.42 -23.29
C PRO A 54 -6.98 7.02 -22.35
N SER A 55 -5.71 7.10 -22.78
CA SER A 55 -4.68 7.88 -22.10
C SER A 55 -4.82 9.33 -22.54
N ARG A 56 -4.72 10.24 -21.57
CA ARG A 56 -5.08 11.66 -21.72
C ARG A 56 -3.99 12.53 -22.39
N SER A 57 -2.83 11.97 -22.77
CA SER A 57 -1.84 12.63 -23.67
C SER A 57 -0.64 11.70 -23.99
N PRO A 58 -0.19 11.57 -25.25
CA PRO A 58 1.00 10.80 -25.62
C PRO A 58 2.30 11.20 -24.91
N GLN A 59 2.41 12.49 -24.52
CA GLN A 59 3.53 13.01 -23.72
C GLN A 59 3.69 12.26 -22.40
N ARG A 60 2.58 12.08 -21.66
CA ARG A 60 2.59 11.44 -20.33
C ARG A 60 3.05 9.99 -20.42
N ASP A 61 2.55 9.26 -21.42
CA ASP A 61 2.87 7.85 -21.60
C ASP A 61 4.35 7.63 -21.89
N LEU A 62 4.97 8.50 -22.72
CA LEU A 62 6.40 8.40 -23.02
C LEU A 62 7.27 8.69 -21.79
N LEU A 63 7.02 9.80 -21.08
CA LEU A 63 7.82 10.18 -19.91
C LEU A 63 7.74 9.11 -18.82
N ARG A 64 6.53 8.58 -18.59
CA ARG A 64 6.31 7.46 -17.68
C ARG A 64 7.06 6.21 -18.13
N ALA A 65 6.99 5.84 -19.41
CA ALA A 65 7.73 4.69 -19.94
C ALA A 65 9.25 4.82 -19.78
N ILE A 66 9.80 6.04 -19.86
CA ILE A 66 11.23 6.27 -19.59
C ILE A 66 11.57 5.96 -18.13
N VAL A 67 10.77 6.46 -17.17
CA VAL A 67 11.05 6.27 -15.74
C VAL A 67 10.75 4.84 -15.27
N GLU A 68 9.70 4.21 -15.80
CA GLU A 68 9.26 2.87 -15.41
C GLU A 68 10.16 1.75 -15.95
N ASN A 69 10.95 1.99 -17.00
CA ASN A 69 11.76 0.94 -17.61
C ASN A 69 12.87 0.45 -16.67
N ASP A 70 13.02 -0.87 -16.56
CA ASP A 70 14.02 -1.55 -15.74
C ASP A 70 15.43 -1.49 -16.32
N ALA A 71 15.54 -1.27 -17.63
CA ALA A 71 16.81 -1.31 -18.32
C ALA A 71 16.86 -0.32 -19.50
N TRP A 72 17.63 0.73 -19.29
CA TRP A 72 18.20 1.57 -20.34
C TRP A 72 19.69 1.26 -20.47
N PHE A 73 20.13 1.00 -21.70
CA PHE A 73 21.55 0.94 -22.00
C PHE A 73 22.02 2.34 -22.35
N VAL A 74 22.97 2.84 -21.60
CA VAL A 74 23.53 4.20 -21.74
C VAL A 74 24.93 4.09 -22.29
N ALA A 75 25.22 4.88 -23.32
CA ALA A 75 26.53 4.88 -23.96
C ALA A 75 27.63 5.34 -23.00
N VAL A 76 28.74 4.60 -22.96
CA VAL A 76 29.92 4.95 -22.16
C VAL A 76 31.19 4.93 -22.99
N LYS A 77 32.15 5.74 -22.56
CA LYS A 77 33.52 5.76 -23.08
C LYS A 77 34.31 4.57 -22.53
N PRO A 78 35.50 4.26 -23.07
CA PRO A 78 36.36 3.19 -22.55
C PRO A 78 36.77 3.35 -21.08
N ASP A 79 36.74 4.57 -20.54
CA ASP A 79 37.01 4.87 -19.14
C ASP A 79 35.80 4.67 -18.21
N GLY A 80 34.66 4.24 -18.75
CA GLY A 80 33.40 4.02 -18.03
C GLY A 80 32.56 5.29 -17.82
N SER A 81 33.05 6.47 -18.23
CA SER A 81 32.26 7.70 -18.16
C SER A 81 31.18 7.75 -19.23
N VAL A 82 30.09 8.45 -18.94
CA VAL A 82 28.96 8.61 -19.87
C VAL A 82 29.42 9.33 -21.15
N ASP A 83 28.96 8.85 -22.32
CA ASP A 83 29.32 9.38 -23.63
C ASP A 83 28.14 10.10 -24.32
N PRO A 84 27.84 11.36 -23.94
CA PRO A 84 26.82 12.13 -24.63
C PRO A 84 27.27 12.53 -26.03
N ALA A 85 26.34 12.49 -26.99
CA ALA A 85 26.59 12.82 -28.39
C ALA A 85 26.21 14.26 -28.69
N PHE A 86 27.09 14.99 -29.40
CA PHE A 86 26.70 16.27 -29.99
C PHE A 86 25.87 16.04 -31.26
N VAL A 87 24.62 16.48 -31.22
CA VAL A 87 23.64 16.31 -32.28
C VAL A 87 23.34 17.67 -32.89
N GLY A 88 23.50 17.81 -34.20
CA GLY A 88 23.11 19.04 -34.90
C GLY A 88 21.60 19.28 -34.83
N GLU A 89 21.18 20.54 -34.84
CA GLU A 89 19.75 20.89 -34.86
C GLU A 89 19.02 20.14 -35.98
N ARG A 90 17.78 19.72 -35.71
CA ARG A 90 16.88 19.09 -36.71
C ARG A 90 17.34 17.73 -37.24
N LYS A 91 18.42 17.15 -36.70
CA LYS A 91 18.93 15.84 -37.11
C LYS A 91 17.95 14.71 -36.77
N TYR A 92 17.28 14.80 -35.63
CA TYR A 92 16.29 13.82 -35.17
C TYR A 92 14.94 14.52 -34.92
N PRO A 93 13.81 13.82 -35.14
CA PRO A 93 12.50 14.32 -34.77
C PRO A 93 12.35 14.38 -33.24
N PRO A 94 11.53 15.31 -32.70
CA PRO A 94 11.22 15.33 -31.28
C PRO A 94 10.36 14.10 -30.91
N ALA A 95 10.60 13.53 -29.74
CA ALA A 95 9.84 12.40 -29.22
C ALA A 95 8.44 12.81 -28.73
N ILE A 96 8.27 14.09 -28.37
CA ILE A 96 7.00 14.67 -27.94
C ILE A 96 6.70 15.86 -28.83
N ASP A 97 5.67 15.73 -29.67
CA ASP A 97 5.20 16.85 -30.48
C ASP A 97 4.60 17.93 -29.55
N ALA A 98 4.96 19.19 -29.76
CA ALA A 98 4.35 20.36 -29.09
C ALA A 98 2.90 20.63 -29.58
N ARG A 99 2.03 19.61 -29.54
CA ARG A 99 0.65 19.60 -30.08
C ARG A 99 -0.36 20.35 -29.19
N ASP A 100 -0.02 20.68 -27.96
CA ASP A 100 -0.95 21.36 -27.03
C ASP A 100 -0.95 22.90 -27.16
N SER A 101 -0.25 23.46 -28.15
CA SER A 101 -0.35 24.88 -28.49
C SER A 101 -1.39 25.10 -29.59
N PRO A 102 -2.28 26.11 -29.48
CA PRO A 102 -3.35 26.36 -30.45
C PRO A 102 -2.82 26.46 -31.89
N PRO A 103 -3.65 26.09 -32.89
CA PRO A 103 -3.22 25.96 -34.28
C PRO A 103 -2.76 27.30 -34.83
N SER A 104 -1.44 27.55 -34.82
CA SER A 104 -0.85 28.70 -35.49
C SER A 104 -0.76 28.40 -36.99
N THR A 105 -1.20 29.36 -37.80
CA THR A 105 -1.22 29.34 -39.26
C THR A 105 0.06 28.82 -39.92
N GLY A 106 -0.08 27.78 -40.76
CA GLY A 106 0.70 27.46 -41.97
C GLY A 106 2.21 27.24 -41.85
N LYS A 107 2.99 28.25 -41.45
CA LYS A 107 4.46 28.27 -41.58
C LYS A 107 5.21 27.84 -40.31
N ASN A 108 4.57 27.86 -39.14
CA ASN A 108 5.16 27.37 -37.88
C ASN A 108 4.98 25.86 -37.65
N LYS A 109 4.25 25.16 -38.52
CA LYS A 109 3.94 23.74 -38.36
C LYS A 109 5.13 22.82 -38.72
N GLU A 110 6.01 23.24 -39.62
CA GLU A 110 7.24 22.50 -39.98
C GLU A 110 8.34 22.65 -38.94
N ARG A 111 8.52 23.85 -38.36
CA ARG A 111 9.51 24.09 -37.29
C ARG A 111 9.22 23.31 -36.01
N ARG A 112 7.95 22.98 -35.72
CA ARG A 112 7.54 22.23 -34.52
C ARG A 112 7.82 20.72 -34.58
N LYS A 113 8.23 20.19 -35.75
CA LYS A 113 8.51 18.76 -35.97
C LYS A 113 10.01 18.42 -35.95
N GLN A 114 10.86 19.34 -35.53
CA GLN A 114 12.31 19.18 -35.62
C GLN A 114 12.93 19.31 -34.23
N GLY A 115 13.82 18.37 -33.89
CA GLY A 115 14.59 18.41 -32.64
C GLY A 115 15.50 19.63 -32.57
N LYS A 116 15.80 20.08 -31.35
CA LYS A 116 16.68 21.23 -31.07
C LYS A 116 18.15 20.86 -31.21
N GLY A 117 18.51 19.59 -31.09
CA GLY A 117 19.91 19.15 -31.04
C GLY A 117 20.63 19.64 -29.78
N GLY A 118 21.96 19.64 -29.81
CA GLY A 118 22.83 19.94 -28.68
C GLY A 118 23.53 18.69 -28.14
N LEU A 119 23.98 18.76 -26.89
CA LEU A 119 24.63 17.64 -26.20
C LEU A 119 23.56 16.69 -25.64
N LEU A 120 23.30 15.58 -26.33
CA LEU A 120 22.23 14.64 -25.96
C LEU A 120 22.80 13.35 -25.38
N LEU A 121 22.16 12.82 -24.35
CA LEU A 121 22.49 11.51 -23.80
C LEU A 121 21.80 10.40 -24.58
N SER A 122 22.57 9.55 -25.26
CA SER A 122 22.02 8.41 -25.99
C SER A 122 21.62 7.29 -25.03
N ILE A 123 20.34 6.92 -25.07
CA ILE A 123 19.79 5.78 -24.33
C ILE A 123 19.14 4.78 -25.30
N TYR A 124 19.33 3.49 -25.03
CA TYR A 124 18.86 2.41 -25.88
C TYR A 124 17.94 1.47 -25.12
N ALA A 125 16.85 1.06 -25.77
CA ALA A 125 15.96 0.02 -25.24
C ALA A 125 16.62 -1.37 -25.27
N THR A 126 17.54 -1.60 -26.20
CA THR A 126 18.32 -2.83 -26.34
C THR A 126 19.81 -2.54 -26.34
N ALA A 127 20.62 -3.48 -25.84
CA ALA A 127 22.07 -3.31 -25.80
C ALA A 127 22.61 -3.12 -27.25
N PRO A 128 23.23 -1.97 -27.56
CA PRO A 128 23.84 -1.74 -28.86
C PRO A 128 25.20 -2.44 -28.98
N GLU A 129 25.73 -2.55 -30.20
CA GLU A 129 27.09 -3.07 -30.49
C GLU A 129 28.19 -2.04 -30.12
N ARG A 130 28.15 -1.53 -28.89
CA ARG A 130 29.15 -0.61 -28.32
C ARG A 130 29.15 -0.66 -26.80
N PRO A 131 30.21 -0.18 -26.12
CA PRO A 131 30.24 -0.14 -24.66
C PRO A 131 29.05 0.64 -24.10
N THR A 132 28.31 0.00 -23.19
CA THR A 132 27.17 0.60 -22.49
C THR A 132 27.19 0.20 -21.02
N VAL A 133 26.57 1.04 -20.19
CA VAL A 133 26.17 0.69 -18.82
C VAL A 133 24.66 0.55 -18.78
N GLN A 134 24.15 -0.40 -18.00
CA GLN A 134 22.72 -0.57 -17.80
C GLN A 134 22.27 0.21 -16.56
N TRP A 135 21.27 1.07 -16.73
CA TRP A 135 20.60 1.80 -15.65
C TRP A 135 19.09 1.56 -15.71
N ASP A 136 18.42 1.48 -14.57
CA ASP A 136 16.95 1.63 -14.57
C ASP A 136 16.55 3.07 -14.88
N GLY A 137 15.29 3.29 -15.25
CA GLY A 137 14.76 4.61 -15.62
C GLY A 137 14.93 5.69 -14.56
N ARG A 138 14.80 5.34 -13.27
CA ARG A 138 14.97 6.30 -12.15
C ARG A 138 16.44 6.67 -11.97
N SER A 139 17.33 5.68 -12.02
CA SER A 139 18.78 5.86 -11.97
C SER A 139 19.27 6.70 -13.16
N LEU A 140 18.73 6.47 -14.35
CA LEU A 140 18.99 7.29 -15.54
C LEU A 140 18.62 8.75 -15.30
N VAL A 141 17.40 9.02 -14.82
CA VAL A 141 16.94 10.40 -14.59
C VAL A 141 17.79 11.10 -13.54
N ARG A 142 18.12 10.43 -12.43
CA ARG A 142 19.01 10.99 -11.39
C ARG A 142 20.43 11.28 -11.88
N ALA A 143 20.89 10.57 -12.91
CA ALA A 143 22.20 10.79 -13.52
C ALA A 143 22.22 11.93 -14.55
N LEU A 144 21.09 12.56 -14.86
CA LEU A 144 21.04 13.68 -15.81
C LEU A 144 21.73 14.92 -15.25
N ARG A 145 22.73 15.40 -15.99
CA ARG A 145 23.55 16.56 -15.64
C ARG A 145 23.01 17.86 -16.25
N GLU A 146 23.40 18.98 -15.63
CA GLU A 146 23.02 20.32 -16.08
C GLU A 146 23.63 20.75 -17.43
N ASP A 147 24.57 20.03 -18.00
CA ASP A 147 25.15 20.30 -19.32
C ASP A 147 24.47 19.51 -20.46
N ILE A 148 23.61 18.54 -20.13
CA ILE A 148 22.86 17.74 -21.10
C ILE A 148 21.64 18.51 -21.59
N ALA A 149 21.51 18.64 -22.92
CA ALA A 149 20.42 19.36 -23.60
C ALA A 149 19.17 18.49 -23.82
N GLY A 150 19.26 17.18 -23.62
CA GLY A 150 18.15 16.24 -23.78
C GLY A 150 18.60 14.78 -23.80
N LEU A 151 17.64 13.88 -24.03
CA LEU A 151 17.87 12.45 -24.29
C LEU A 151 17.75 12.18 -25.78
N LEU A 152 18.61 11.32 -26.31
CA LEU A 152 18.44 10.72 -27.62
C LEU A 152 17.95 9.28 -27.43
N LEU A 153 16.65 9.08 -27.66
CA LEU A 153 15.95 7.82 -27.49
C LEU A 153 16.20 6.92 -28.70
N HIS A 154 16.75 5.72 -28.48
CA HIS A 154 16.91 4.68 -29.50
C HIS A 154 15.94 3.52 -29.25
N PRO A 155 14.69 3.62 -29.74
CA PRO A 155 13.73 2.51 -29.72
C PRO A 155 14.20 1.34 -30.59
N ALA A 156 13.82 0.11 -30.21
CA ALA A 156 14.15 -1.09 -30.97
C ALA A 156 13.46 -1.06 -32.34
N ASN A 157 14.23 -0.94 -33.42
CA ASN A 157 13.79 -0.94 -34.82
C ASN A 157 13.14 0.35 -35.34
N GLU A 158 13.37 1.50 -34.70
CA GLU A 158 12.84 2.79 -35.14
C GLU A 158 13.95 3.86 -35.22
N SER A 159 13.69 4.95 -35.95
CA SER A 159 14.62 6.07 -36.03
C SER A 159 14.77 6.74 -34.66
N PRO A 160 15.98 7.15 -34.25
CA PRO A 160 16.18 7.80 -32.97
C PRO A 160 15.37 9.09 -32.85
N GLN A 161 14.89 9.38 -31.65
CA GLN A 161 14.06 10.56 -31.36
C GLN A 161 14.65 11.38 -30.22
N GLU A 162 14.43 12.70 -30.26
CA GLU A 162 14.96 13.64 -29.28
C GLU A 162 13.93 14.00 -28.22
N LEU A 163 14.26 13.79 -26.95
CA LEU A 163 13.52 14.37 -25.82
C LEU A 163 14.30 15.56 -25.26
N GLY A 164 13.78 16.78 -25.45
CA GLY A 164 14.44 18.00 -25.00
C GLY A 164 14.49 18.14 -23.47
N ARG A 165 15.43 18.96 -22.99
CA ARG A 165 15.62 19.27 -21.56
C ARG A 165 14.40 19.86 -20.87
N GLU A 166 13.50 20.54 -21.61
CA GLU A 166 12.27 21.09 -21.05
C GLU A 166 11.41 20.05 -20.30
N PHE A 167 11.57 18.75 -20.61
CA PHE A 167 10.86 17.66 -19.96
C PHE A 167 11.59 17.06 -18.75
N PHE A 168 12.81 17.49 -18.44
CA PHE A 168 13.60 16.90 -17.35
C PHE A 168 12.94 17.13 -15.99
N ALA A 169 12.35 18.30 -15.75
CA ALA A 169 11.62 18.58 -14.50
C ALA A 169 10.46 17.60 -14.28
N ASP A 170 9.72 17.24 -15.35
CA ASP A 170 8.65 16.26 -15.28
C ASP A 170 9.20 14.84 -15.05
N LEU A 171 10.33 14.48 -15.66
CA LEU A 171 11.00 13.20 -15.40
C LEU A 171 11.46 13.07 -13.93
N PHE A 172 12.01 14.13 -13.35
CA PHE A 172 12.37 14.17 -11.93
C PHE A 172 11.14 14.04 -11.04
N ALA A 173 10.07 14.79 -11.32
CA ALA A 173 8.82 14.71 -10.56
C ALA A 173 8.17 13.32 -10.65
N LEU A 174 8.21 12.69 -11.82
CA LEU A 174 7.79 11.29 -12.00
C LEU A 174 8.66 10.34 -11.17
N THR A 175 9.98 10.51 -11.20
CA THR A 175 10.91 9.66 -10.42
C THR A 175 10.59 9.72 -8.92
N GLU A 176 10.39 10.92 -8.37
CA GLU A 176 9.98 11.10 -6.96
C GLU A 176 8.60 10.47 -6.68
N SER A 177 7.67 10.57 -7.63
CA SER A 177 6.37 9.88 -7.52
C SER A 177 6.52 8.37 -7.48
N PHE A 178 7.38 7.76 -8.31
CA PHE A 178 7.57 6.31 -8.30
C PHE A 178 8.21 5.83 -7.01
N ASP A 179 9.18 6.58 -6.49
CA ASP A 179 9.75 6.31 -5.18
C ASP A 179 8.70 6.37 -4.08
N LEU A 180 7.79 7.36 -4.13
CA LEU A 180 6.66 7.44 -3.22
C LEU A 180 5.73 6.23 -3.37
N GLU A 181 5.34 5.87 -4.59
CA GLU A 181 4.49 4.71 -4.86
C GLU A 181 5.14 3.41 -4.35
N GLU A 182 6.45 3.22 -4.52
CA GLU A 182 7.18 2.07 -4.00
C GLU A 182 7.18 2.02 -2.46
N MET A 183 7.45 3.14 -1.77
CA MET A 183 7.35 3.22 -0.30
C MET A 183 5.93 2.95 0.22
N LEU A 184 4.92 3.16 -0.62
CA LEU A 184 3.53 2.88 -0.28
C LEU A 184 3.20 1.40 -0.48
N ILE A 185 3.74 0.73 -1.50
CA ILE A 185 3.46 -0.69 -1.81
C ILE A 185 4.30 -1.66 -0.98
N ALA A 186 5.57 -1.31 -0.81
CA ALA A 186 6.53 -2.04 0.00
C ALA A 186 7.06 -1.10 1.11
N PRO A 187 6.25 -0.88 2.17
CA PRO A 187 6.71 -0.17 3.34
C PRO A 187 8.00 -0.79 3.87
N GLY A 188 8.96 0.06 4.24
CA GLY A 188 10.26 -0.34 4.77
C GLY A 188 10.71 0.58 5.90
N PRO A 189 11.84 0.25 6.56
CA PRO A 189 12.35 1.06 7.66
C PRO A 189 12.73 2.48 7.21
N ASP A 190 12.62 3.43 8.14
CA ASP A 190 13.09 4.83 7.99
C ASP A 190 12.46 5.64 6.83
N GLN A 191 11.30 5.21 6.32
CA GLN A 191 10.60 5.90 5.22
C GLN A 191 9.76 7.11 5.67
N ILE A 192 9.48 7.26 6.97
CA ILE A 192 8.55 8.29 7.50
C ILE A 192 8.97 9.70 7.09
N VAL A 193 10.25 10.05 7.21
CA VAL A 193 10.76 11.37 6.84
C VAL A 193 10.53 11.64 5.35
N ARG A 194 10.70 10.62 4.50
CA ARG A 194 10.46 10.72 3.06
C ARG A 194 8.97 10.87 2.76
N LEU A 195 8.10 10.06 3.39
CA LEU A 195 6.65 10.14 3.24
C LEU A 195 6.09 11.51 3.66
N ASN A 196 6.55 12.04 4.80
CA ASN A 196 6.13 13.33 5.32
C ASN A 196 6.59 14.50 4.43
N ARG A 197 7.73 14.36 3.76
CA ARG A 197 8.26 15.37 2.83
C ARG A 197 7.77 15.22 1.39
N ALA A 198 7.27 14.04 1.02
CA ALA A 198 6.82 13.76 -0.33
C ALA A 198 5.67 14.70 -0.72
N THR A 199 5.61 15.06 -2.00
CA THR A 199 4.56 15.93 -2.53
C THR A 199 3.35 15.08 -2.91
N TRP A 200 2.20 15.46 -2.41
CA TRP A 200 0.90 14.88 -2.71
C TRP A 200 0.03 15.92 -3.41
N LEU A 201 -0.73 15.48 -4.41
CA LEU A 201 -1.77 16.29 -5.02
C LEU A 201 -3.11 15.88 -4.43
N VAL A 202 -3.82 16.82 -3.84
CA VAL A 202 -5.00 16.54 -3.02
C VAL A 202 -6.17 17.33 -3.56
N GLU A 203 -7.34 16.69 -3.70
CA GLU A 203 -8.56 17.38 -4.09
C GLU A 203 -9.05 18.27 -2.94
N ILE A 204 -9.24 19.56 -3.23
CA ILE A 204 -9.73 20.55 -2.26
C ILE A 204 -11.04 21.15 -2.79
N GLN A 205 -12.06 21.25 -1.93
CA GLN A 205 -13.31 21.94 -2.24
C GLN A 205 -13.61 22.94 -1.11
N ASP A 206 -13.88 24.20 -1.48
CA ASP A 206 -14.20 25.28 -0.53
C ASP A 206 -13.17 25.41 0.61
N GLY A 207 -11.88 25.21 0.30
CA GLY A 207 -10.77 25.28 1.25
C GLY A 207 -10.63 24.06 2.17
N ASN A 208 -11.46 23.03 2.01
CA ASN A 208 -11.43 21.80 2.82
C ASN A 208 -11.02 20.59 1.97
N LEU A 209 -10.52 19.54 2.63
CA LEU A 209 -10.27 18.25 1.98
C LEU A 209 -11.57 17.75 1.35
N TYR A 210 -11.56 17.53 0.04
CA TYR A 210 -12.69 16.91 -0.63
C TYR A 210 -12.66 15.40 -0.38
N SER A 211 -13.72 14.91 0.26
CA SER A 211 -13.90 13.49 0.54
C SER A 211 -15.04 12.92 -0.29
N ARG A 212 -14.81 11.77 -0.93
CA ARG A 212 -15.83 11.04 -1.69
C ARG A 212 -16.32 9.85 -0.87
N ALA A 213 -17.64 9.67 -0.85
CA ALA A 213 -18.22 8.45 -0.31
C ALA A 213 -18.01 7.32 -1.31
N THR A 214 -17.28 6.28 -0.91
CA THR A 214 -17.25 5.01 -1.61
C THR A 214 -18.28 4.07 -0.99
N PHE A 215 -18.91 3.21 -1.82
CA PHE A 215 -20.04 2.38 -1.39
C PHE A 215 -19.69 1.45 -0.21
N GLU A 216 -18.44 1.03 -0.11
CA GLU A 216 -17.97 0.03 0.86
C GLU A 216 -17.01 0.60 1.92
N HIS A 217 -16.25 1.68 1.63
CA HIS A 217 -15.09 2.08 2.46
C HIS A 217 -15.24 3.45 3.12
N GLY A 218 -16.44 4.05 3.08
CA GLY A 218 -16.70 5.30 3.80
C GLY A 218 -16.28 6.57 3.05
N SER A 219 -15.95 7.62 3.79
CA SER A 219 -15.65 8.96 3.28
C SER A 219 -14.15 9.14 3.12
N LEU A 220 -13.63 9.05 1.90
CA LEU A 220 -12.20 9.02 1.64
C LEU A 220 -11.71 10.25 0.91
N VAL A 221 -10.55 10.75 1.33
CA VAL A 221 -9.84 11.82 0.61
C VAL A 221 -9.02 11.19 -0.50
N HIS A 222 -9.28 11.60 -1.74
CA HIS A 222 -8.55 11.11 -2.89
C HIS A 222 -7.28 11.93 -3.06
N VAL A 223 -6.14 11.24 -3.10
CA VAL A 223 -4.83 11.85 -3.28
C VAL A 223 -4.10 11.21 -4.43
N PHE A 224 -3.22 11.98 -5.05
CA PHE A 224 -2.43 11.57 -6.18
C PHE A 224 -0.95 11.81 -5.94
N THR A 225 -0.11 10.86 -6.33
CA THR A 225 1.35 10.96 -6.22
C THR A 225 1.95 11.85 -7.31
N HIS A 226 1.24 12.01 -8.44
CA HIS A 226 1.69 12.83 -9.56
C HIS A 226 0.53 13.34 -10.42
N ARG A 227 0.77 14.39 -11.22
CA ARG A 227 -0.26 15.06 -12.05
C ARG A 227 -0.86 14.18 -13.14
N ASP A 228 -0.12 13.17 -13.59
CA ASP A 228 -0.59 12.22 -14.59
C ASP A 228 -1.63 11.24 -14.04
N ARG A 229 -1.66 11.03 -12.73
CA ARG A 229 -2.67 10.23 -12.01
C ARG A 229 -3.99 10.98 -11.78
N VAL A 230 -3.99 12.30 -11.93
CA VAL A 230 -5.17 13.14 -11.68
C VAL A 230 -6.24 12.91 -12.74
N GLY A 231 -7.46 12.64 -12.27
CA GLY A 231 -8.64 12.44 -13.11
C GLY A 231 -9.05 13.72 -13.86
N SER A 232 -9.68 13.63 -15.04
CA SER A 232 -10.22 14.81 -15.75
C SER A 232 -11.43 15.43 -15.04
N GLN A 233 -11.96 14.76 -14.02
CA GLN A 233 -13.07 15.24 -13.19
C GLN A 233 -12.59 15.93 -11.91
N SER A 234 -11.28 15.97 -11.65
CA SER A 234 -10.69 16.62 -10.48
C SER A 234 -10.54 18.11 -10.79
N ALA A 235 -11.49 18.93 -10.33
CA ALA A 235 -11.57 20.35 -10.68
C ALA A 235 -10.45 21.18 -10.05
N ASP A 236 -10.09 20.90 -8.79
CA ASP A 236 -9.09 21.65 -8.02
C ASP A 236 -8.20 20.68 -7.22
N VAL A 237 -6.97 20.48 -7.70
CA VAL A 237 -5.92 19.73 -6.98
C VAL A 237 -4.83 20.67 -6.49
N VAL A 238 -4.50 20.58 -5.21
CA VAL A 238 -3.45 21.38 -4.57
C VAL A 238 -2.28 20.48 -4.20
N ALA A 239 -1.07 20.93 -4.49
CA ALA A 239 0.14 20.27 -4.04
C ALA A 239 0.41 20.62 -2.56
N MET A 240 0.61 19.61 -1.72
CA MET A 240 1.02 19.77 -0.33
C MET A 240 1.97 18.65 0.08
N ASN A 241 2.74 18.85 1.15
CA ASN A 241 3.59 17.77 1.65
C ASN A 241 2.79 16.75 2.46
N GLY A 242 3.37 15.56 2.67
CA GLY A 242 2.72 14.46 3.40
C GLY A 242 2.35 14.85 4.83
N GLU A 243 3.21 15.58 5.55
CA GLU A 243 2.93 16.01 6.93
C GLU A 243 1.66 16.88 7.00
N GLN A 244 1.51 17.84 6.09
CA GLN A 244 0.33 18.70 6.00
C GLN A 244 -0.93 17.88 5.70
N LEU A 245 -0.88 17.01 4.70
CA LEU A 245 -1.99 16.11 4.35
C LEU A 245 -2.39 15.25 5.54
N PHE A 246 -1.42 14.61 6.18
CA PHE A 246 -1.65 13.70 7.31
C PHE A 246 -2.26 14.44 8.50
N ARG A 247 -1.77 15.65 8.84
CA ARG A 247 -2.38 16.47 9.91
C ARG A 247 -3.83 16.81 9.59
N MET A 248 -4.12 17.23 8.35
CA MET A 248 -5.49 17.58 7.94
C MET A 248 -6.45 16.39 8.03
N VAL A 249 -6.01 15.18 7.66
CA VAL A 249 -6.82 13.95 7.75
C VAL A 249 -6.99 13.47 9.19
N ALA A 250 -5.91 13.54 10.00
CA ALA A 250 -5.92 13.15 11.40
C ALA A 250 -6.94 13.97 12.21
N THR A 251 -7.06 15.27 11.93
CA THR A 251 -7.97 16.19 12.63
C THR A 251 -9.38 16.26 12.05
N ASN A 252 -9.68 15.56 10.95
CA ASN A 252 -10.98 15.64 10.29
C ASN A 252 -11.84 14.40 10.56
N ASP A 253 -12.79 14.54 11.49
CA ASP A 253 -13.71 13.46 11.89
C ASP A 253 -14.66 13.00 10.78
N ALA A 254 -14.85 13.81 9.72
CA ALA A 254 -15.69 13.46 8.57
C ALA A 254 -14.98 12.55 7.55
N VAL A 255 -13.68 12.32 7.71
CA VAL A 255 -12.86 11.49 6.82
C VAL A 255 -12.55 10.16 7.49
N ASP A 256 -12.72 9.07 6.76
CA ASP A 256 -12.46 7.69 7.20
C ASP A 256 -11.08 7.18 6.76
N GLY A 257 -10.38 7.90 5.86
CA GLY A 257 -9.04 7.55 5.40
C GLY A 257 -8.60 8.29 4.14
N ILE A 258 -7.44 7.89 3.63
CA ILE A 258 -6.84 8.41 2.39
C ILE A 258 -6.91 7.31 1.33
N ALA A 259 -7.35 7.63 0.12
CA ALA A 259 -7.31 6.74 -1.03
C ALA A 259 -6.28 7.25 -2.04
N VAL A 260 -5.27 6.43 -2.34
CA VAL A 260 -4.13 6.84 -3.18
C VAL A 260 -4.35 6.38 -4.62
N ASN A 261 -4.20 7.31 -5.57
CA ASN A 261 -4.23 7.06 -7.01
C ASN A 261 -5.46 6.24 -7.47
N VAL A 262 -6.64 6.55 -6.94
CA VAL A 262 -7.88 5.80 -7.24
C VAL A 262 -8.12 5.73 -8.75
N GLY A 263 -8.34 4.52 -9.26
CA GLY A 263 -8.50 4.26 -10.70
C GLY A 263 -7.19 4.05 -11.46
N SER A 264 -6.05 4.09 -10.76
CA SER A 264 -4.74 3.74 -11.29
C SER A 264 -4.09 2.64 -10.46
N GLN A 265 -3.27 1.84 -11.12
CA GLN A 265 -2.44 0.81 -10.50
C GLN A 265 -1.18 1.44 -9.90
N LEU A 266 -0.90 1.13 -8.64
CA LEU A 266 0.34 1.47 -7.96
C LEU A 266 1.35 0.34 -8.18
N GLY A 267 2.57 0.66 -8.60
CA GLY A 267 3.67 -0.30 -8.76
C GLY A 267 3.63 -1.08 -10.07
N ARG A 268 4.49 -2.09 -10.15
CA ARG A 268 4.76 -2.90 -11.34
C ARG A 268 4.05 -4.26 -11.28
N GLU A 269 3.89 -4.90 -12.44
CA GLU A 269 3.25 -6.22 -12.60
C GLU A 269 3.76 -7.24 -11.55
N GLY A 270 2.85 -7.91 -10.84
CA GLY A 270 3.14 -8.87 -9.75
C GLY A 270 2.77 -8.33 -8.37
N ASP A 271 3.36 -7.20 -7.98
CA ASP A 271 3.19 -6.57 -6.64
C ASP A 271 2.22 -5.40 -6.64
N ALA A 272 1.69 -5.07 -7.80
CA ALA A 272 0.90 -3.88 -7.94
C ALA A 272 -0.40 -3.90 -7.14
N LEU A 273 -0.73 -2.73 -6.56
CA LEU A 273 -1.90 -2.52 -5.74
C LEU A 273 -2.89 -1.57 -6.43
N ASN A 274 -4.16 -1.97 -6.47
CA ASN A 274 -5.22 -1.14 -7.02
C ASN A 274 -6.01 -0.47 -5.90
N GLY A 275 -5.95 0.87 -5.82
CA GLY A 275 -6.71 1.66 -4.85
C GLY A 275 -6.28 1.43 -3.41
N LEU A 276 -4.98 1.57 -3.13
CA LEU A 276 -4.44 1.55 -1.77
C LEU A 276 -5.15 2.58 -0.89
N VAL A 277 -5.47 2.19 0.34
CA VAL A 277 -5.99 3.10 1.36
C VAL A 277 -5.14 3.15 2.61
N LEU A 278 -5.09 4.32 3.25
CA LEU A 278 -4.43 4.53 4.53
C LEU A 278 -5.48 4.90 5.57
N SER A 279 -5.48 4.18 6.68
CA SER A 279 -6.40 4.39 7.79
C SER A 279 -6.00 5.59 8.66
N PRO A 280 -6.93 6.19 9.43
CA PRO A 280 -6.60 7.29 10.32
C PRO A 280 -5.56 6.89 11.37
N GLY A 281 -5.61 5.64 11.85
CA GLY A 281 -4.62 5.09 12.77
C GLY A 281 -3.20 5.10 12.19
N PHE A 282 -3.03 4.72 10.92
CA PHE A 282 -1.73 4.81 10.24
C PHE A 282 -1.26 6.26 10.09
N VAL A 283 -2.17 7.15 9.69
CA VAL A 283 -1.87 8.58 9.52
C VAL A 283 -1.40 9.21 10.85
N HIS A 284 -2.07 8.92 11.96
CA HIS A 284 -1.65 9.39 13.28
C HIS A 284 -0.26 8.88 13.64
N ARG A 285 0.02 7.60 13.44
CA ARG A 285 1.32 7.00 13.80
C ARG A 285 2.46 7.56 12.96
N LEU A 286 2.24 7.80 11.67
CA LEU A 286 3.23 8.45 10.80
C LEU A 286 3.56 9.88 11.28
N LEU A 287 2.58 10.62 11.81
CA LEU A 287 2.82 11.94 12.43
C LEU A 287 3.59 11.82 13.75
N ASP A 288 3.39 10.74 14.50
CA ASP A 288 4.10 10.44 15.75
C ASP A 288 5.51 9.86 15.52
N GLY A 289 5.93 9.70 14.27
CA GLY A 289 7.25 9.15 13.93
C GLY A 289 7.33 7.62 13.98
N GLU A 290 6.20 6.94 13.82
CA GLU A 290 6.10 5.48 13.85
C GLU A 290 5.40 4.94 12.59
N ASP A 291 6.02 3.97 11.91
CA ASP A 291 5.41 3.32 10.75
C ASP A 291 4.89 1.93 11.13
N ILE A 292 3.58 1.85 11.37
CA ILE A 292 2.90 0.60 11.75
C ILE A 292 2.25 -0.11 10.55
N ARG A 293 2.53 0.34 9.32
CA ARG A 293 2.02 -0.33 8.13
C ARG A 293 2.64 -1.73 8.03
N PRO A 294 1.87 -2.77 7.67
CA PRO A 294 2.43 -4.09 7.45
C PRO A 294 3.57 -4.05 6.41
N GLY A 295 4.74 -4.61 6.77
CA GLY A 295 5.95 -4.59 5.95
C GLY A 295 7.01 -3.59 6.41
N ALA A 296 6.61 -2.47 7.03
CA ALA A 296 7.57 -1.44 7.48
C ALA A 296 8.46 -1.99 8.60
N GLN A 297 7.84 -2.70 9.55
CA GLN A 297 8.45 -3.48 10.60
C GLN A 297 7.55 -4.69 10.91
N PRO A 298 8.08 -5.75 11.55
CA PRO A 298 7.25 -6.82 12.08
C PRO A 298 6.15 -6.29 13.02
N LEU A 299 4.91 -6.71 12.78
CA LEU A 299 3.75 -6.23 13.53
C LEU A 299 3.77 -6.75 14.98
N PRO A 300 3.70 -5.88 16.00
CA PRO A 300 3.79 -6.31 17.40
C PRO A 300 2.48 -6.91 17.90
N ALA A 301 2.46 -8.24 18.02
CA ALA A 301 1.37 -9.02 18.59
C ALA A 301 1.72 -9.49 20.01
N ARG A 302 0.72 -9.61 20.87
CA ARG A 302 0.87 -10.10 22.25
C ARG A 302 0.94 -11.61 22.29
N ASN A 303 0.19 -12.28 21.42
CA ASN A 303 0.10 -13.74 21.35
C ASN A 303 -0.47 -14.20 19.99
N ARG A 304 -0.51 -15.52 19.77
CA ARG A 304 -1.05 -16.12 18.54
C ARG A 304 -2.55 -15.84 18.35
N ALA A 305 -3.34 -15.78 19.42
CA ALA A 305 -4.77 -15.50 19.34
C ALA A 305 -5.05 -14.10 18.76
N GLU A 306 -4.19 -13.12 19.08
CA GLU A 306 -4.23 -11.79 18.46
C GLU A 306 -3.87 -11.81 16.98
N VAL A 307 -2.86 -12.59 16.60
CA VAL A 307 -2.49 -12.79 15.19
C VAL A 307 -3.66 -13.43 14.42
N GLU A 308 -4.26 -14.48 14.96
CA GLU A 308 -5.40 -15.16 14.33
C GLU A 308 -6.61 -14.23 14.17
N LEU A 309 -6.92 -13.45 15.21
CA LEU A 309 -8.00 -12.46 15.14
C LEU A 309 -7.72 -11.38 14.09
N TRP A 310 -6.46 -10.91 14.00
CA TRP A 310 -6.04 -9.97 12.96
C TRP A 310 -6.23 -10.56 11.56
N LEU A 311 -5.76 -11.80 11.34
CA LEU A 311 -5.89 -12.50 10.06
C LEU A 311 -7.36 -12.66 9.65
N ARG A 312 -8.23 -13.00 10.61
CA ARG A 312 -9.67 -13.08 10.41
C ARG A 312 -10.27 -11.74 9.99
N PHE A 313 -9.93 -10.66 10.70
CA PHE A 313 -10.39 -9.30 10.38
C PHE A 313 -9.88 -8.78 9.05
N ARG A 314 -8.74 -9.29 8.58
CA ARG A 314 -8.18 -8.94 7.26
C ARG A 314 -8.60 -9.92 6.17
N HIS A 315 -9.55 -10.81 6.43
CA HIS A 315 -10.02 -11.83 5.49
C HIS A 315 -8.90 -12.67 4.88
N PHE A 316 -7.86 -12.95 5.67
CA PHE A 316 -6.78 -13.85 5.25
C PHE A 316 -7.38 -15.25 4.96
N PRO A 317 -6.96 -15.95 3.88
CA PRO A 317 -7.54 -17.23 3.49
C PRO A 317 -7.45 -18.24 4.64
N GLN A 318 -8.57 -18.85 5.07
CA GLN A 318 -8.64 -19.66 6.31
C GLN A 318 -8.32 -21.15 6.15
N ALA A 319 -8.16 -21.64 4.92
CA ALA A 319 -7.90 -23.05 4.67
C ALA A 319 -6.43 -23.38 4.91
N GLU A 320 -6.17 -24.43 5.70
CA GLU A 320 -4.86 -25.09 5.82
C GLU A 320 -3.72 -24.13 6.26
N HIS A 321 -3.96 -23.34 7.30
CA HIS A 321 -2.92 -22.46 7.87
C HIS A 321 -1.72 -23.23 8.36
N GLU A 322 -0.54 -22.83 7.88
CA GLU A 322 0.74 -23.26 8.41
C GLU A 322 1.40 -22.09 9.17
N TRP A 323 1.78 -22.34 10.42
CA TRP A 323 2.47 -21.36 11.26
C TRP A 323 3.97 -21.57 11.15
N VAL A 324 4.67 -20.54 10.66
CA VAL A 324 6.13 -20.52 10.57
C VAL A 324 6.64 -19.61 11.67
N GLU A 325 7.44 -20.18 12.58
CA GLU A 325 7.98 -19.47 13.74
C GLU A 325 9.50 -19.52 13.77
N THR A 326 10.10 -18.36 14.00
CA THR A 326 11.55 -18.22 14.10
C THR A 326 11.87 -17.55 15.44
N PRO A 327 12.40 -18.29 16.41
CA PRO A 327 12.80 -17.71 17.68
C PRO A 327 14.05 -16.84 17.50
N THR A 328 14.04 -15.65 18.09
CA THR A 328 15.20 -14.78 18.27
C THR A 328 15.47 -14.60 19.78
N PRO A 329 16.63 -14.06 20.20
CA PRO A 329 16.93 -13.88 21.63
C PRO A 329 15.86 -13.10 22.41
N GLU A 330 15.19 -12.13 21.78
CA GLU A 330 14.25 -11.21 22.44
C GLU A 330 12.78 -11.56 22.15
N ARG A 331 12.49 -12.20 21.02
CA ARG A 331 11.11 -12.36 20.51
C ARG A 331 10.96 -13.55 19.58
N ILE A 332 9.73 -13.98 19.32
CA ILE A 332 9.42 -14.95 18.27
C ILE A 332 8.89 -14.18 17.06
N LEU A 333 9.49 -14.41 15.90
CA LEU A 333 8.94 -13.95 14.62
C LEU A 333 7.94 -14.99 14.13
N VAL A 334 6.78 -14.53 13.69
CA VAL A 334 5.68 -15.41 13.27
C VAL A 334 5.16 -15.00 11.90
N ARG A 335 4.98 -15.96 11.02
CA ARG A 335 4.21 -15.83 9.77
C ARG A 335 3.18 -16.95 9.68
N VAL A 336 2.12 -16.69 8.94
CA VAL A 336 1.10 -17.68 8.59
C VAL A 336 1.06 -17.81 7.08
N ALA A 337 1.18 -19.04 6.58
CA ALA A 337 1.01 -19.37 5.18
C ALA A 337 -0.37 -20.00 4.96
N ALA A 338 -1.00 -19.66 3.84
CA ALA A 338 -2.10 -20.41 3.28
C ALA A 338 -1.64 -20.97 1.92
N PRO A 339 -1.77 -22.28 1.65
CA PRO A 339 -1.14 -22.92 0.50
C PRO A 339 -1.73 -22.49 -0.86
N GLN A 340 -2.90 -21.86 -0.85
CA GLN A 340 -3.62 -21.50 -2.06
C GLN A 340 -3.33 -20.07 -2.51
N ALA A 341 -3.23 -19.91 -3.83
CA ALA A 341 -3.21 -18.62 -4.51
C ALA A 341 -4.45 -17.79 -4.11
N SER A 342 -4.27 -16.51 -3.83
CA SER A 342 -5.35 -15.62 -3.36
C SER A 342 -5.24 -14.21 -3.97
N GLU A 343 -6.36 -13.50 -3.99
CA GLU A 343 -6.43 -12.05 -4.25
C GLU A 343 -6.12 -11.23 -2.98
N TRP A 344 -5.93 -11.90 -1.84
CA TRP A 344 -5.61 -11.24 -0.57
C TRP A 344 -4.32 -10.40 -0.68
N ARG A 345 -4.30 -9.28 0.04
CA ARG A 345 -3.15 -8.39 0.18
C ARG A 345 -2.99 -7.95 1.61
N THR A 346 -1.74 -7.73 2.00
CA THR A 346 -1.36 -7.27 3.33
C THR A 346 -1.83 -5.85 3.62
N GLN A 347 -1.89 -5.00 2.59
CA GLN A 347 -2.40 -3.63 2.68
C GLN A 347 -3.88 -3.56 2.30
N GLU A 348 -4.60 -2.61 2.90
CA GLU A 348 -6.03 -2.40 2.62
C GLU A 348 -6.20 -1.71 1.26
N THR A 349 -7.18 -2.16 0.47
CA THR A 349 -7.41 -1.65 -0.88
C THR A 349 -8.91 -1.54 -1.18
N LEU A 350 -9.28 -0.66 -2.13
CA LEU A 350 -10.67 -0.45 -2.57
C LEU A 350 -11.15 -1.44 -3.63
N ASN A 351 -10.23 -2.01 -4.40
CA ASN A 351 -10.57 -2.78 -5.59
C ASN A 351 -10.15 -4.25 -5.43
N ALA A 352 -10.78 -5.11 -6.24
CA ALA A 352 -10.29 -6.47 -6.42
C ALA A 352 -8.83 -6.44 -6.90
N GLN A 353 -8.02 -7.32 -6.33
CA GLN A 353 -6.60 -7.45 -6.66
C GLN A 353 -6.42 -8.67 -7.57
N CYS A 354 -5.38 -8.66 -8.40
CA CYS A 354 -5.05 -9.85 -9.18
C CYS A 354 -4.63 -10.98 -8.24
N ARG A 355 -5.11 -12.20 -8.52
CA ARG A 355 -4.68 -13.39 -7.81
C ARG A 355 -3.18 -13.61 -8.03
N VAL A 356 -2.42 -13.82 -6.95
CA VAL A 356 -0.99 -14.16 -7.01
C VAL A 356 -0.86 -15.68 -6.94
N GLU A 357 -0.03 -16.26 -7.81
CA GLU A 357 0.24 -17.71 -7.81
C GLU A 357 1.09 -18.10 -6.59
N GLY A 358 0.92 -19.34 -6.11
CA GLY A 358 1.65 -19.87 -4.95
C GLY A 358 0.99 -19.60 -3.59
N PRO A 359 1.69 -19.89 -2.49
CA PRO A 359 1.17 -19.71 -1.14
C PRO A 359 0.97 -18.23 -0.81
N THR A 360 -0.16 -17.92 -0.18
CA THR A 360 -0.45 -16.59 0.35
C THR A 360 0.18 -16.46 1.73
N TRP A 361 1.03 -15.45 1.91
CA TRP A 361 1.72 -15.22 3.18
C TRP A 361 1.17 -14.02 3.94
N SER A 362 1.02 -14.18 5.26
CA SER A 362 0.76 -13.07 6.18
C SER A 362 1.96 -12.11 6.26
N PRO A 363 1.80 -10.90 6.83
CA PRO A 363 2.96 -10.12 7.25
C PRO A 363 3.71 -10.86 8.37
N VAL A 364 4.92 -10.39 8.66
CA VAL A 364 5.67 -10.85 9.83
C VAL A 364 5.08 -10.22 11.09
N PHE A 365 4.83 -11.03 12.10
CA PHE A 365 4.45 -10.62 13.43
C PHE A 365 5.60 -10.85 14.40
N THR A 366 5.64 -10.09 15.49
CA THR A 366 6.50 -10.35 16.64
C THR A 366 5.64 -10.69 17.84
N ILE A 367 6.01 -11.75 18.56
CA ILE A 367 5.41 -12.14 19.83
C ILE A 367 6.50 -12.17 20.89
N ALA A 368 6.16 -11.79 22.13
CA ALA A 368 7.10 -11.86 23.25
C ALA A 368 7.66 -13.29 23.43
N SER A 369 8.98 -13.40 23.62
CA SER A 369 9.62 -14.69 23.80
C SER A 369 9.22 -15.31 25.15
N PRO A 370 8.80 -16.59 25.21
CA PRO A 370 8.57 -17.27 26.48
C PRO A 370 9.84 -17.39 27.33
N TYR A 371 11.04 -17.21 26.73
CA TYR A 371 12.32 -17.28 27.42
C TYR A 371 12.64 -16.04 28.29
N GLU A 372 11.97 -14.90 28.08
CA GLU A 372 12.10 -13.71 28.95
C GLU A 372 11.38 -13.89 30.31
N LYS A 373 10.42 -14.82 30.42
CA LYS A 373 9.71 -15.10 31.69
C LYS A 373 10.55 -15.82 32.75
N ASN A 374 11.86 -16.01 32.52
CA ASN A 374 12.82 -16.39 33.56
C ASN A 374 13.19 -15.24 34.52
N SER A 375 12.49 -14.10 34.49
CA SER A 375 12.42 -13.18 35.65
C SER A 375 11.55 -13.78 36.76
N ALA A 376 12.06 -14.85 37.39
CA ALA A 376 11.80 -15.39 38.73
C ALA A 376 10.37 -15.56 39.31
N ASN A 377 9.27 -15.09 38.71
CA ASN A 377 7.96 -15.05 39.40
C ASN A 377 6.71 -15.32 38.56
N SER A 378 6.78 -15.70 37.28
CA SER A 378 5.56 -16.06 36.52
C SER A 378 5.53 -17.55 36.18
N SER A 379 4.97 -18.36 37.09
CA SER A 379 4.68 -19.78 36.90
C SER A 379 3.37 -20.05 36.15
N GLU A 380 2.84 -19.07 35.42
CA GLU A 380 1.62 -19.26 34.62
C GLU A 380 1.98 -19.60 33.17
N PRO A 381 1.41 -20.68 32.61
CA PRO A 381 1.57 -21.00 31.19
C PRO A 381 1.15 -19.81 30.33
N PRO A 382 1.70 -19.64 29.11
CA PRO A 382 1.19 -18.63 28.18
C PRO A 382 -0.30 -18.91 27.96
N THR A 383 -1.15 -18.06 28.52
CA THR A 383 -2.60 -18.22 28.39
C THR A 383 -2.97 -17.91 26.94
N GLU A 384 -3.85 -18.73 26.36
CA GLU A 384 -4.48 -18.49 25.04
C GLU A 384 -5.40 -17.25 25.03
N THR A 385 -5.47 -16.53 26.14
CA THR A 385 -6.31 -15.35 26.35
C THR A 385 -5.54 -14.07 26.00
N PHE A 386 -6.28 -13.02 25.61
CA PHE A 386 -5.72 -11.73 25.21
C PHE A 386 -5.10 -10.90 26.36
N ASP A 387 -4.60 -11.50 27.44
CA ASP A 387 -4.35 -10.83 28.73
C ASP A 387 -3.17 -9.84 28.77
N GLY A 388 -2.61 -9.47 27.62
CA GLY A 388 -1.65 -8.36 27.50
C GLY A 388 -2.33 -6.99 27.40
N GLY A 389 -1.55 -5.91 27.57
CA GLY A 389 -1.97 -4.51 27.49
C GLY A 389 -2.61 -4.09 26.16
N GLN A 390 -2.62 -2.80 25.83
CA GLN A 390 -3.29 -2.29 24.62
C GLN A 390 -2.78 -2.98 23.35
N THR A 391 -3.71 -3.46 22.51
CA THR A 391 -3.39 -4.00 21.18
C THR A 391 -2.74 -2.93 20.30
N ARG A 392 -1.76 -3.34 19.49
CA ARG A 392 -1.12 -2.47 18.49
C ARG A 392 -1.52 -2.82 17.06
N ILE A 393 -2.26 -3.92 16.85
CA ILE A 393 -2.57 -4.42 15.50
C ILE A 393 -4.07 -4.55 15.24
N LEU A 394 -4.91 -4.69 16.28
CA LEU A 394 -6.36 -4.84 16.12
C LEU A 394 -7.03 -3.47 15.95
N CYS A 395 -7.92 -3.36 14.97
CA CYS A 395 -8.71 -2.16 14.73
C CYS A 395 -9.93 -2.11 15.65
N ALA A 396 -10.10 -1.04 16.41
CA ALA A 396 -11.25 -0.87 17.31
C ALA A 396 -12.59 -0.92 16.57
N GLY A 397 -12.66 -0.38 15.34
CA GLY A 397 -13.89 -0.42 14.55
C GLY A 397 -14.29 -1.82 14.09
N LEU A 398 -13.31 -2.67 13.75
CA LEU A 398 -13.58 -4.07 13.39
C LEU A 398 -13.95 -4.91 14.62
N LEU A 399 -13.37 -4.63 15.79
CA LEU A 399 -13.81 -5.22 17.06
C LEU A 399 -15.27 -4.87 17.37
N ALA A 400 -15.67 -3.60 17.20
CA ALA A 400 -17.06 -3.16 17.38
C ALA A 400 -18.01 -3.82 16.36
N LYS A 401 -17.57 -3.98 15.11
CA LYS A 401 -18.30 -4.70 14.06
C LYS A 401 -18.51 -6.17 14.41
N GLU A 402 -17.46 -6.86 14.88
CA GLU A 402 -17.55 -8.26 15.32
C GLU A 402 -18.48 -8.43 16.53
N LEU A 403 -18.54 -7.42 17.40
CA LEU A 403 -19.52 -7.34 18.48
C LEU A 403 -20.95 -7.04 17.99
N ASN A 404 -21.16 -6.95 16.67
CA ASN A 404 -22.42 -6.70 15.97
C ASN A 404 -23.10 -5.40 16.43
N ALA A 405 -22.32 -4.34 16.59
CA ALA A 405 -22.85 -3.05 17.03
C ALA A 405 -23.81 -2.39 16.02
N ASP A 406 -23.79 -2.85 14.76
CA ASP A 406 -24.66 -2.45 13.65
C ASP A 406 -26.01 -3.16 13.62
N ALA A 407 -26.17 -4.24 14.39
CA ALA A 407 -27.42 -4.97 14.44
C ALA A 407 -28.58 -4.10 14.97
N SER A 408 -29.81 -4.42 14.57
CA SER A 408 -31.01 -3.67 14.99
C SER A 408 -31.15 -3.67 16.52
N GLY A 409 -31.05 -2.49 17.14
CA GLY A 409 -31.03 -2.33 18.60
C GLY A 409 -29.66 -2.51 19.26
N GLY A 410 -28.58 -2.64 18.48
CA GLY A 410 -27.20 -2.81 18.95
C GLY A 410 -26.70 -1.68 19.86
N GLY A 411 -27.30 -0.49 19.80
CA GLY A 411 -27.06 0.59 20.76
C GLY A 411 -27.56 0.31 22.18
N ASN A 412 -28.48 -0.65 22.36
CA ASN A 412 -28.97 -1.08 23.67
C ASN A 412 -28.55 -2.53 23.95
N THR A 413 -27.34 -2.67 24.50
CA THR A 413 -26.68 -3.95 24.80
C THR A 413 -27.52 -4.87 25.69
N LYS A 414 -28.33 -4.31 26.62
CA LYS A 414 -29.19 -5.06 27.54
C LYS A 414 -30.36 -5.77 26.85
N HIS A 415 -30.83 -5.24 25.72
CA HIS A 415 -31.97 -5.78 24.99
C HIS A 415 -31.55 -6.64 23.81
N TRP A 416 -30.51 -6.21 23.10
CA TRP A 416 -30.12 -6.85 21.84
C TRP A 416 -29.47 -8.22 22.04
N TRP A 417 -28.51 -8.34 22.97
CA TRP A 417 -27.77 -9.59 23.14
C TRP A 417 -28.26 -10.37 24.36
N ARG A 418 -29.11 -11.38 24.07
CA ARG A 418 -29.71 -12.29 25.06
C ARG A 418 -29.65 -13.71 24.53
N VAL A 419 -28.52 -14.37 24.74
CA VAL A 419 -28.27 -15.77 24.40
C VAL A 419 -28.91 -16.72 25.43
N GLY A 420 -28.93 -18.03 25.15
CA GLY A 420 -29.54 -19.03 26.02
C GLY A 420 -31.06 -19.16 25.93
N ARG A 421 -31.58 -20.26 26.48
CA ARG A 421 -33.02 -20.59 26.46
C ARG A 421 -33.73 -19.93 27.64
N TRP A 422 -34.86 -19.30 27.38
CA TRP A 422 -35.70 -18.72 28.43
C TRP A 422 -36.35 -19.82 29.25
N PHE A 423 -36.25 -19.73 30.59
CA PHE A 423 -36.85 -20.69 31.51
C PHE A 423 -37.30 -19.96 32.80
N LEU A 424 -38.61 -19.87 33.01
CA LEU A 424 -39.25 -19.22 34.16
C LEU A 424 -38.75 -17.77 34.39
N LEU A 425 -37.91 -17.56 35.40
CA LEU A 425 -37.42 -16.25 35.85
C LEU A 425 -36.03 -15.90 35.30
N GLY A 426 -35.49 -16.70 34.38
CA GLY A 426 -34.14 -16.53 33.88
C GLY A 426 -33.87 -17.21 32.54
N ARG A 427 -32.58 -17.36 32.24
CA ARG A 427 -32.07 -18.02 31.03
C ARG A 427 -31.06 -19.09 31.40
N TYR A 428 -31.26 -20.27 30.81
CA TYR A 428 -30.31 -21.38 30.89
C TYR A 428 -29.34 -21.31 29.71
N MET A 429 -28.04 -21.42 30.02
CA MET A 429 -26.95 -21.35 29.05
C MET A 429 -26.36 -22.74 28.84
N ASN A 430 -26.42 -23.25 27.60
CA ASN A 430 -25.68 -24.46 27.24
C ASN A 430 -24.19 -24.15 27.02
N ASP A 431 -23.37 -25.17 26.73
CA ASP A 431 -21.92 -24.98 26.57
C ASP A 431 -21.56 -24.11 25.38
N ALA A 432 -22.31 -24.21 24.27
CA ALA A 432 -22.12 -23.38 23.09
C ALA A 432 -22.48 -21.90 23.36
N ASP A 433 -23.58 -21.65 24.08
CA ASP A 433 -24.00 -20.30 24.48
C ASP A 433 -22.94 -19.65 25.38
N ARG A 434 -22.36 -20.42 26.32
CA ARG A 434 -21.29 -19.95 27.20
C ARG A 434 -19.98 -19.72 26.43
N ALA A 435 -19.64 -20.56 25.47
CA ALA A 435 -18.48 -20.37 24.62
C ALA A 435 -18.61 -19.08 23.79
N LEU A 436 -19.78 -18.83 23.20
CA LEU A 436 -20.09 -17.59 22.49
C LEU A 436 -20.02 -16.37 23.42
N ALA A 437 -20.53 -16.49 24.65
CA ALA A 437 -20.45 -15.43 25.65
C ALA A 437 -19.00 -15.11 26.05
N ARG A 438 -18.16 -16.13 26.24
CA ARG A 438 -16.72 -15.95 26.51
C ARG A 438 -15.99 -15.31 25.34
N HIS A 439 -16.29 -15.73 24.11
CA HIS A 439 -15.72 -15.09 22.91
C HIS A 439 -16.12 -13.62 22.82
N ARG A 440 -17.40 -13.30 23.04
CA ARG A 440 -17.88 -11.92 23.10
C ARG A 440 -17.20 -11.12 24.20
N LEU A 441 -17.03 -11.70 25.39
CA LEU A 441 -16.35 -11.06 26.51
C LEU A 441 -14.89 -10.76 26.16
N ALA A 442 -14.18 -11.70 25.52
CA ALA A 442 -12.82 -11.49 25.05
C ALA A 442 -12.74 -10.31 24.06
N LEU A 443 -13.60 -10.26 23.05
CA LEU A 443 -13.64 -9.15 22.09
C LEU A 443 -13.99 -7.81 22.73
N ALA A 444 -14.94 -7.78 23.67
CA ALA A 444 -15.32 -6.57 24.39
C ALA A 444 -14.19 -6.07 25.29
N THR A 445 -13.44 -6.98 25.92
CA THR A 445 -12.23 -6.65 26.69
C THR A 445 -11.17 -6.05 25.79
N GLU A 446 -10.96 -6.59 24.58
CA GLU A 446 -10.03 -6.01 23.62
C GLU A 446 -10.45 -4.62 23.14
N LEU A 447 -11.73 -4.42 22.86
CA LEU A 447 -12.24 -3.10 22.50
C LEU A 447 -12.07 -2.09 23.64
N ALA A 448 -12.29 -2.51 24.89
CA ALA A 448 -12.11 -1.65 26.06
C ALA A 448 -10.65 -1.20 26.25
N LYS A 449 -9.67 -2.06 25.91
CA LYS A 449 -8.25 -1.68 25.93
C LYS A 449 -7.89 -0.61 24.89
N CYS A 450 -8.68 -0.47 23.83
CA CYS A 450 -8.50 0.58 22.83
C CYS A 450 -9.01 1.96 23.31
N LEU A 451 -9.74 2.01 24.44
CA LEU A 451 -10.24 3.25 25.05
C LEU A 451 -9.24 3.76 26.10
N PRO A 452 -8.63 4.95 25.92
CA PRO A 452 -7.79 5.56 26.95
C PRO A 452 -8.55 5.75 28.27
N PRO A 453 -7.88 5.64 29.45
CA PRO A 453 -8.54 5.71 30.75
C PRO A 453 -9.39 6.95 30.98
N ASP A 454 -9.02 8.09 30.40
CA ASP A 454 -9.70 9.39 30.57
C ASP A 454 -10.57 9.78 29.35
N ALA A 455 -10.69 8.91 28.34
CA ALA A 455 -11.46 9.22 27.13
C ALA A 455 -12.89 8.69 27.22
N ASP A 456 -13.86 9.45 26.71
CA ASP A 456 -15.25 9.00 26.60
C ASP A 456 -15.53 8.22 25.31
N GLN A 457 -14.61 8.29 24.34
CA GLN A 457 -14.73 7.64 23.04
C GLN A 457 -13.40 7.08 22.56
N ILE A 458 -13.48 6.02 21.74
CA ILE A 458 -12.32 5.45 21.04
C ILE A 458 -11.65 6.53 20.19
N PRO A 459 -10.34 6.78 20.37
CA PRO A 459 -9.62 7.78 19.59
C PRO A 459 -9.40 7.29 18.15
N ARG A 460 -9.26 8.24 17.22
CA ARG A 460 -9.00 7.94 15.79
C ARG A 460 -7.69 7.19 15.56
N SER A 461 -6.71 7.36 16.44
CA SER A 461 -5.44 6.62 16.41
C SER A 461 -5.60 5.10 16.62
N ALA A 462 -6.75 4.65 17.15
CA ALA A 462 -7.09 3.22 17.29
C ALA A 462 -7.86 2.65 16.08
N LEU A 463 -8.12 3.46 15.05
CA LEU A 463 -8.81 3.06 13.82
C LEU A 463 -7.78 2.61 12.78
N LEU A 464 -7.30 1.38 12.90
CA LEU A 464 -6.21 0.83 12.10
C LEU A 464 -6.62 0.38 10.69
N THR A 465 -7.91 0.39 10.37
CA THR A 465 -8.45 0.13 9.03
C THR A 465 -9.46 1.21 8.64
N VAL A 466 -9.57 1.48 7.35
CA VAL A 466 -10.57 2.40 6.79
C VAL A 466 -11.97 1.84 6.99
N GLU A 467 -12.17 0.54 6.79
CA GLU A 467 -13.44 -0.13 7.08
C GLU A 467 -13.88 0.08 8.54
N GLY A 468 -12.96 -0.06 9.49
CA GLY A 468 -13.25 0.14 10.91
C GLY A 468 -13.56 1.60 11.25
N ALA A 469 -12.88 2.54 10.60
CA ALA A 469 -13.18 3.97 10.75
C ALA A 469 -14.59 4.31 10.23
N ALA A 470 -14.90 3.87 9.01
CA ALA A 470 -16.20 4.05 8.39
C ALA A 470 -17.33 3.42 9.22
N PHE A 471 -17.08 2.25 9.82
CA PHE A 471 -18.01 1.59 10.73
C PHE A 471 -18.32 2.49 11.93
N LEU A 472 -17.31 2.93 12.69
CA LEU A 472 -17.55 3.73 13.89
C LEU A 472 -18.10 5.12 13.59
N ARG A 473 -17.82 5.71 12.43
CA ARG A 473 -18.49 6.95 12.00
C ARG A 473 -20.00 6.74 11.79
N ARG A 474 -20.42 5.58 11.27
CA ARG A 474 -21.84 5.25 11.04
C ARG A 474 -22.56 4.82 12.32
N TRP A 475 -21.88 4.07 13.19
CA TRP A 475 -22.43 3.54 14.44
C TRP A 475 -21.70 4.11 15.66
N GLN A 476 -21.78 5.43 15.83
CA GLN A 476 -21.01 6.19 16.82
C GLN A 476 -21.23 5.74 18.27
N HIS A 477 -22.38 5.18 18.62
CA HIS A 477 -22.60 4.66 19.97
C HIS A 477 -21.57 3.59 20.36
N ALA A 478 -21.05 2.83 19.38
CA ALA A 478 -20.13 1.74 19.61
C ALA A 478 -18.70 2.19 19.97
N SER A 479 -18.37 3.47 19.73
CA SER A 479 -17.10 4.06 20.19
C SER A 479 -17.17 4.54 21.64
N SER A 480 -18.36 4.65 22.23
CA SER A 480 -18.54 5.27 23.55
C SER A 480 -18.17 4.34 24.70
N ARG A 481 -17.57 4.91 25.75
CA ARG A 481 -17.28 4.23 27.02
C ARG A 481 -18.48 3.48 27.58
N SER A 482 -19.63 4.15 27.64
CA SER A 482 -20.85 3.61 28.22
C SER A 482 -21.35 2.35 27.49
N TRP A 483 -21.24 2.33 26.16
CA TRP A 483 -21.60 1.15 25.36
C TRP A 483 -20.60 0.00 25.54
N ILE A 484 -19.30 0.31 25.58
CA ILE A 484 -18.24 -0.68 25.79
C ILE A 484 -18.38 -1.35 27.16
N GLU A 485 -18.53 -0.55 28.23
CA GLU A 485 -18.73 -1.05 29.60
C GLU A 485 -20.02 -1.86 29.73
N ALA A 486 -21.11 -1.41 29.12
CA ALA A 486 -22.36 -2.16 29.12
C ALA A 486 -22.23 -3.49 28.34
N THR A 487 -21.46 -3.51 27.25
CA THR A 487 -21.19 -4.73 26.49
C THR A 487 -20.36 -5.72 27.30
N LEU A 488 -19.33 -5.24 28.02
CA LEU A 488 -18.52 -6.05 28.93
C LEU A 488 -19.37 -6.70 30.03
N GLN A 489 -20.14 -5.88 30.76
CA GLN A 489 -20.99 -6.35 31.85
C GLN A 489 -22.03 -7.37 31.35
N GLN A 490 -22.62 -7.11 30.18
CA GLN A 490 -23.57 -8.02 29.58
C GLN A 490 -22.88 -9.33 29.16
N ALA A 491 -21.72 -9.28 28.50
CA ALA A 491 -21.00 -10.48 28.09
C ALA A 491 -20.60 -11.35 29.30
N ASP A 492 -20.07 -10.74 30.35
CA ASP A 492 -19.71 -11.41 31.60
C ASP A 492 -20.92 -12.09 32.26
N ARG A 493 -22.05 -11.39 32.36
CA ARG A 493 -23.30 -11.93 32.93
C ARG A 493 -23.71 -13.26 32.28
N PHE A 494 -23.55 -13.39 30.97
CA PHE A 494 -23.95 -14.58 30.20
C PHE A 494 -22.87 -15.67 30.11
N THR A 495 -21.70 -15.50 30.73
CA THR A 495 -20.73 -16.61 30.88
C THR A 495 -21.19 -17.65 31.91
N LYS A 496 -22.14 -17.28 32.78
CA LYS A 496 -22.69 -18.11 33.85
C LYS A 496 -23.68 -19.13 33.30
N ARG A 497 -23.82 -20.28 33.98
CA ARG A 497 -24.75 -21.36 33.57
C ARG A 497 -26.23 -20.94 33.66
N TRP A 498 -26.55 -20.05 34.60
CA TRP A 498 -27.89 -19.49 34.78
C TRP A 498 -27.82 -17.97 34.91
N VAL A 499 -28.71 -17.28 34.22
CA VAL A 499 -28.82 -15.82 34.24
C VAL A 499 -30.23 -15.43 34.68
N TRP A 500 -30.38 -14.86 35.87
CA TRP A 500 -31.63 -14.21 36.32
C TRP A 500 -31.90 -13.00 35.46
N LEU A 501 -33.16 -12.72 35.08
CA LEU A 501 -33.52 -11.60 34.19
C LEU A 501 -33.73 -10.28 34.92
#